data_AF-A0A7W1MBQ9-F1
#
_entry.id   AF-A0A7W1MBQ9-F1
#
_cell.length_a   1.000
_cell.length_b   1.000
_cell.length_c   1.000
_cell.angle_alpha   90.00
_cell.angle_beta   90.00
_cell.angle_gamma   90.00
#
_symmetry.space_group_name_H-M   'P 1'
#
loop_
_entity.id
_entity.type
_entity.pdbx_description
1 polymer ?
#
loop_
_entity_poly.entity_id
_entity_poly.type
_entity_poly.pdbx_seq_one_letter_code
_entity_poly.pdbx_strand_id
1 'polypeptide(L)' 'MKRIVRKSVKDALIKKHVCYVLITCDAPSDDGKMNVEMSYEGDATLAAYLLQGAQSFIDEQDFEGKSTVSSAKICYFE' A
#
# COMPACT_ATOMS: atom_id res chain seq x y z
N MET A 1 5.62 -20.83 -5.73
CA MET A 1 5.35 -19.89 -6.85
C MET A 1 5.32 -18.40 -6.44
N LYS A 2 4.86 -18.01 -5.24
CA LYS A 2 4.75 -16.59 -4.82
C LYS A 2 6.05 -15.75 -4.88
N ARG A 3 7.22 -16.32 -4.61
CA ARG A 3 8.51 -15.58 -4.57
C ARG A 3 8.98 -15.03 -5.92
N ILE A 4 8.70 -15.76 -7.01
CA ILE A 4 9.21 -15.41 -8.35
C ILE A 4 8.45 -14.18 -8.90
N VAL A 5 7.14 -14.13 -8.66
CA VAL A 5 6.27 -13.01 -9.08
C VAL A 5 6.65 -11.71 -8.36
N ARG A 6 6.99 -11.78 -7.06
CA ARG A 6 7.45 -10.61 -6.30
C ARG A 6 8.76 -10.03 -6.86
N LYS A 7 9.68 -10.88 -7.29
CA LYS A 7 10.95 -10.44 -7.90
C LYS A 7 10.71 -9.75 -9.26
N SER A 8 9.86 -10.31 -10.11
CA SER A 8 9.56 -9.72 -11.43
C SER A 8 8.86 -8.37 -11.36
N VAL A 9 7.99 -8.14 -10.35
CA VAL A 9 7.32 -6.85 -10.16
C VAL A 9 8.32 -5.78 -9.72
N LYS A 10 9.18 -6.08 -8.75
CA LYS A 10 10.24 -5.15 -8.31
C LYS A 10 11.19 -4.82 -9.46
N ASP A 11 11.66 -5.82 -10.19
CA ASP A 11 12.59 -5.63 -11.32
C ASP A 11 11.97 -4.77 -12.45
N ALA A 12 10.66 -4.84 -12.66
CA ALA A 12 9.97 -4.02 -13.65
C ALA A 12 9.82 -2.56 -13.20
N LEU A 13 9.59 -2.32 -11.91
CA LEU A 13 9.38 -0.99 -11.36
C LEU A 13 10.69 -0.20 -11.21
N ILE A 14 11.76 -0.87 -10.76
CA ILE A 14 13.09 -0.26 -10.56
C ILE A 14 13.64 0.35 -11.86
N LYS A 15 13.35 -0.24 -13.03
CA LYS A 15 13.90 0.22 -14.31
C LYS A 15 13.22 1.47 -14.88
N LYS A 16 12.07 1.88 -14.34
CA LYS A 16 11.20 2.87 -15.00
C LYS A 16 10.78 4.04 -14.12
N HIS A 17 11.00 3.96 -12.80
CA HIS A 17 10.46 4.93 -11.85
C HIS A 17 11.52 5.40 -10.86
N VAL A 18 11.42 6.68 -10.49
CA VAL A 18 12.32 7.34 -9.51
C VAL A 18 11.94 7.03 -8.05
N CYS A 19 10.69 6.66 -7.80
CA CYS A 19 10.19 6.19 -6.51
C CYS A 19 8.91 5.39 -6.74
N TYR A 20 8.69 4.34 -5.96
CA TYR A 20 7.42 3.62 -5.95
C TYR A 20 7.11 3.06 -4.56
N VAL A 21 5.81 2.89 -4.29
CA VAL A 21 5.29 2.16 -3.13
C VAL A 21 4.48 0.98 -3.64
N LEU A 22 4.78 -0.22 -3.13
CA LEU A 22 4.05 -1.44 -3.41
C LEU A 22 3.32 -1.88 -2.15
N ILE A 23 1.99 -1.84 -2.21
CA ILE A 23 1.09 -2.34 -1.16
C ILE A 23 0.47 -3.63 -1.69
N THR A 24 0.58 -4.71 -0.93
CA THR A 24 -0.06 -5.99 -1.24
C THR A 24 -0.91 -6.44 -0.08
N CYS A 25 -2.11 -6.90 -0.39
CA CYS A 25 -3.03 -7.48 0.56
C CYS A 25 -3.29 -8.94 0.19
N ASP A 26 -3.18 -9.84 1.16
CA ASP A 26 -3.70 -11.20 0.97
C ASP A 26 -5.23 -11.20 1.11
N ALA A 27 -5.87 -12.30 0.68
CA ALA A 27 -7.29 -12.48 0.91
C ALA A 27 -7.61 -12.43 2.43
N PRO A 28 -8.79 -11.91 2.83
CA PRO A 28 -9.20 -11.95 4.22
C PRO A 28 -9.21 -13.39 4.74
N SER A 29 -8.70 -13.62 5.94
CA SER A 29 -8.85 -14.89 6.64
C SER A 29 -10.28 -15.04 7.18
N ASP A 30 -10.62 -16.25 7.63
CA ASP A 30 -11.96 -16.57 8.14
C ASP A 30 -12.35 -15.75 9.38
N ASP A 31 -11.38 -15.17 10.10
CA ASP A 31 -11.58 -14.25 11.21
C ASP A 31 -11.70 -12.77 10.77
N GLY A 32 -11.76 -12.51 9.47
CA GLY A 32 -11.88 -11.18 8.88
C GLY A 32 -10.59 -10.35 8.89
N LYS A 33 -9.46 -10.92 9.35
CA LYS A 33 -8.17 -10.21 9.29
C LYS A 33 -7.58 -10.25 7.89
N MET A 34 -6.82 -9.23 7.54
CA MET A 34 -6.13 -9.12 6.26
C MET A 34 -4.66 -8.84 6.52
N ASN A 35 -3.78 -9.63 5.90
CA ASN A 35 -2.35 -9.34 5.95
C ASN A 35 -2.01 -8.33 4.87
N VAL A 36 -1.49 -7.17 5.30
CA VAL A 36 -1.04 -6.10 4.43
C VAL A 36 0.48 -6.01 4.55
N GLU A 37 1.17 -6.07 3.41
CA GLU A 37 2.61 -5.88 3.32
C GLU A 37 2.87 -4.66 2.44
N MET A 38 3.71 -3.75 2.93
CA MET A 38 4.11 -2.54 2.22
C MET A 38 5.63 -2.53 2.04
N SER A 39 6.08 -2.17 0.85
CA SER A 39 7.49 -1.92 0.57
C SER A 39 7.64 -0.73 -0.38
N TYR A 40 8.76 -0.03 -0.30
CA TYR A 40 9.07 1.08 -1.20
C TYR A 40 10.52 0.99 -1.68
N GLU A 41 10.80 1.64 -2.80
CA GLU A 41 12.14 1.89 -3.32
C GLU A 41 12.22 3.31 -3.86
N GLY A 42 13.41 3.90 -3.79
CA GLY A 42 13.66 5.30 -4.14
C GLY A 42 13.73 6.20 -2.91
N ASP A 43 13.43 7.49 -3.08
CA ASP A 43 13.51 8.47 -2.00
C ASP A 43 12.39 8.30 -0.97
N ALA A 44 12.76 8.22 0.31
CA ALA A 44 11.84 8.01 1.42
C ALA A 44 10.88 9.18 1.63
N THR A 45 11.33 10.42 1.38
CA THR A 45 10.49 11.63 1.50
C THR A 45 9.41 11.62 0.42
N LEU A 46 9.79 11.28 -0.81
CA LEU A 46 8.85 11.15 -1.91
C LEU A 46 7.86 10.00 -1.69
N ALA A 47 8.31 8.86 -1.16
CA ALA A 47 7.42 7.76 -0.79
C ALA A 47 6.41 8.18 0.28
N ALA A 48 6.86 8.89 1.33
CA ALA A 48 5.99 9.43 2.37
C ALA A 48 4.97 10.44 1.80
N TYR A 49 5.39 11.31 0.89
CA TYR A 49 4.51 12.26 0.21
C TYR A 49 3.40 11.55 -0.58
N LEU A 50 3.76 10.50 -1.34
CA LEU A 50 2.78 9.71 -2.10
C LEU A 50 1.77 9.02 -1.18
N LEU A 51 2.24 8.44 -0.07
CA LEU A 51 1.38 7.78 0.91
C LEU A 51 0.45 8.74 1.62
N GLN A 52 0.97 9.89 2.03
CA GLN A 52 0.16 10.92 2.68
C GLN A 52 -0.93 11.42 1.74
N GLY A 53 -0.61 11.70 0.48
CA GLY A 53 -1.60 12.11 -0.52
C GLY A 53 -2.67 11.03 -0.75
N ALA A 54 -2.27 9.76 -0.85
CA ALA A 54 -3.21 8.65 -0.99
C ALA A 54 -4.12 8.49 0.23
N GLN A 55 -3.58 8.63 1.45
CA GLN A 55 -4.37 8.56 2.68
C GLN A 55 -5.39 9.70 2.76
N SER A 56 -4.98 10.95 2.46
CA SER A 56 -5.90 12.09 2.46
C SER A 56 -7.07 11.88 1.51
N PHE A 57 -6.82 11.31 0.33
CA PHE A 57 -7.89 11.01 -0.63
C PHE A 57 -8.86 9.91 -0.16
N ILE A 58 -8.38 8.92 0.60
CA ILE A 58 -9.23 7.87 1.19
C ILE A 58 -10.09 8.49 2.31
N ASP A 59 -9.47 9.26 3.19
CA ASP A 59 -10.15 9.89 4.33
C ASP A 59 -11.24 10.88 3.87
N GLU A 60 -11.01 11.59 2.76
CA GLU A 60 -12.01 12.48 2.14
C GLU A 60 -13.19 11.71 1.54
N GLN A 61 -12.97 10.53 0.96
CA GLN A 61 -14.05 9.71 0.39
C GLN A 61 -14.87 8.96 1.45
N ASP A 62 -14.29 8.62 2.58
CA ASP A 62 -15.02 8.02 3.72
C ASP A 62 -16.07 8.99 4.31
N PHE A 63 -16.02 10.28 3.97
CA PHE A 63 -17.02 11.26 4.37
C PHE A 63 -18.32 11.23 3.53
N GLU A 64 -18.34 10.56 2.37
CA GLU A 64 -19.52 10.53 1.48
C GLU A 64 -20.16 9.12 1.29
N GLY A 65 -19.59 8.06 1.87
CA GLY A 65 -20.06 6.68 1.69
C GLY A 65 -20.21 5.89 2.98
N LYS A 66 -21.47 5.65 3.41
CA LYS A 66 -21.94 4.69 4.44
C LYS A 66 -20.86 3.98 5.27
N SER A 67 -20.81 4.33 6.56
CA SER A 67 -20.11 3.63 7.64
C SER A 67 -20.10 2.11 7.48
N THR A 68 -18.97 1.58 7.02
CA THR A 68 -18.48 0.29 7.47
C THR A 68 -17.09 0.56 8.02
N VAL A 69 -16.84 0.13 9.26
CA VAL A 69 -15.60 0.42 9.99
C VAL A 69 -14.44 -0.22 9.24
N SER A 70 -13.79 0.52 8.34
CA SER A 70 -12.53 0.14 7.73
C SER A 70 -11.44 0.96 8.38
N SER A 71 -10.63 0.32 9.22
CA SER A 71 -9.41 0.94 9.75
C SER A 71 -8.33 0.99 8.66
N ALA A 72 -8.63 1.63 7.53
CA ALA A 72 -7.72 1.82 6.40
C ALA A 72 -6.71 2.94 6.70
N LYS A 73 -6.01 2.85 7.83
CA LYS A 73 -4.82 3.65 8.08
C LYS A 73 -3.65 2.93 7.44
N ILE A 74 -2.99 3.58 6.49
CA ILE A 74 -1.69 3.14 6.00
C ILE A 74 -0.70 3.39 7.14
N CYS A 75 -0.40 2.34 7.91
CA CYS A 75 0.53 2.41 9.03
C CYS A 75 1.98 2.43 8.52
N TYR A 76 2.73 3.44 8.97
CA TYR A 76 4.19 3.47 8.85
C TYR A 76 4.78 2.51 9.89
N PHE A 77 5.58 1.54 9.47
CA PHE A 77 6.43 0.78 10.39
C PHE A 77 7.87 1.29 10.24
N GLU A 78 8.44 1.78 11.34
CA GLU A 78 9.88 2.06 11.50
C GLU A 78 10.70 0.76 11.53
#